data_AF-A0A4S4FU78-F1
#
_entry.id   AF-A0A4S4FU78-F1
#
_cell.length_a   1.000
_cell.length_b   1.000
_cell.length_c   1.000
_cell.angle_alpha   90.00
_cell.angle_beta   90.00
_cell.angle_gamma   90.00
#
_symmetry.space_group_name_H-M   'P 1'
#
loop_
_entity.id
_entity.type
_entity.pdbx_description
1 polymer ?
#
loop_
_entity_poly.entity_id
_entity_poly.type
_entity_poly.pdbx_seq_one_letter_code
_entity_poly.pdbx_strand_id
1 'polypeptide(L)'
;MRRWLLGGDPSITAQVLAHADRTDSSGRSSTGDGEDLVSRILDLQQPDGNWGVGVYDSEGWNSTTDALWLLFELRADPDDERVRHAVHLVHDQVRWEARNGGLPFFSGETEACVNGRVATLGAYFGRPDRALIDRLLREQLPDGGWNCDAPASTRSSFHSTICVLEGLLEFERVTAARELAVARHRGEDYLTERGLLRSKSSHRLLDESWATPHVPSYWCYDALRGLDYLRASGSRPDARITEAVATLHDARRSDGTWRSASHAGTPIIELETAGDASRLTTLRALRVIEWASPVA
;
A
#
# COMPACT_ATOMS: atom_id res chain seq x y z
N MET A 1 23.51 -6.71 6.18
CA MET A 1 22.10 -6.35 5.92
C MET A 1 21.38 -5.87 7.17
N ARG A 2 21.08 -6.71 8.18
CA ARG A 2 20.29 -6.31 9.38
C ARG A 2 20.75 -5.00 10.04
N ARG A 3 22.05 -4.83 10.28
CA ARG A 3 22.61 -3.59 10.88
C ARG A 3 22.29 -2.33 10.07
N TRP A 4 22.26 -2.42 8.75
CA TRP A 4 21.96 -1.28 7.87
C TRP A 4 20.47 -0.90 7.91
N LEU A 5 19.59 -1.91 7.92
CA LEU A 5 18.15 -1.71 8.08
C LEU A 5 17.79 -1.08 9.43
N LEU A 6 18.45 -1.49 10.52
CA LEU A 6 18.26 -0.95 11.87
C LEU A 6 18.85 0.47 12.07
N GLY A 7 19.59 0.99 11.08
CA GLY A 7 20.14 2.35 11.11
C GLY A 7 19.30 3.36 10.32
N GLY A 8 18.03 3.05 10.07
CA GLY A 8 17.07 3.94 9.39
C GLY A 8 16.13 4.65 10.36
N ASP A 9 15.05 5.21 9.83
CA ASP A 9 13.96 5.77 10.63
C ASP A 9 13.44 4.76 11.68
N PRO A 10 13.06 5.21 12.89
CA PRO A 10 12.55 4.33 13.94
C PRO A 10 11.38 3.43 13.49
N SER A 11 10.51 3.92 12.61
CA SER A 11 9.37 3.16 12.10
C SER A 11 9.82 1.99 11.21
N ILE A 12 10.83 2.19 10.37
CA ILE A 12 11.44 1.12 9.57
C ILE A 12 12.16 0.12 10.50
N THR A 13 12.88 0.62 11.50
CA THR A 13 13.55 -0.21 12.51
C THR A 13 12.57 -1.11 13.26
N ALA A 14 11.42 -0.56 13.68
CA ALA A 14 10.34 -1.31 14.32
C ALA A 14 9.83 -2.44 13.42
N GLN A 15 9.62 -2.17 12.13
CA GLN A 15 9.20 -3.19 11.15
C GLN A 15 10.23 -4.30 10.96
N VAL A 16 11.53 -3.98 10.97
CA VAL A 16 12.62 -4.97 10.87
C VAL A 16 12.63 -5.89 12.08
N LEU A 17 12.49 -5.32 13.28
CA LEU A 17 12.47 -6.09 14.52
C LEU A 17 11.22 -6.97 14.60
N ALA A 18 10.04 -6.44 14.28
CA ALA A 18 8.80 -7.21 14.25
C ALA A 18 8.87 -8.40 13.27
N HIS A 19 9.48 -8.22 12.09
CA HIS A 19 9.72 -9.33 11.16
C HIS A 19 10.59 -10.43 11.79
N ALA A 20 11.70 -10.04 12.42
CA ALA A 20 12.62 -10.98 13.05
C ALA A 20 11.98 -11.73 14.23
N ASP A 21 11.15 -11.03 15.02
CA ASP A 21 10.47 -11.57 16.19
C ASP A 21 9.19 -12.34 15.83
N ARG A 22 8.77 -12.32 14.55
CA ARG A 22 7.49 -12.84 14.06
C ARG A 22 6.28 -12.21 14.78
N THR A 23 6.36 -10.91 15.07
CA THR A 23 5.31 -10.13 15.75
C THR A 23 4.75 -9.04 14.82
N ASP A 24 3.67 -8.37 15.24
CA ASP A 24 3.24 -7.13 14.59
C ASP A 24 4.24 -5.99 14.90
N SER A 25 4.39 -5.07 13.95
CA SER A 25 5.16 -3.84 14.11
C SER A 25 4.34 -2.66 14.58
N SER A 26 3.00 -2.71 14.48
CA SER A 26 2.11 -1.64 14.97
C SER A 26 2.38 -1.39 16.46
N GLY A 27 2.55 -0.13 16.85
CA GLY A 27 2.69 0.24 18.27
C GLY A 27 4.06 0.06 18.90
N ARG A 28 5.10 -0.32 18.15
CA ARG A 28 6.48 -0.22 18.68
C ARG A 28 6.95 1.23 18.65
N SER A 29 6.74 1.91 19.78
CA SER A 29 7.18 3.29 20.03
C SER A 29 8.68 3.48 19.75
N SER A 30 9.00 4.59 19.06
CA SER A 30 10.34 5.09 18.79
C SER A 30 10.96 5.64 20.08
N THR A 31 11.78 4.86 20.78
CA THR A 31 12.56 5.38 21.93
C THR A 31 13.85 6.09 21.49
N GLY A 32 13.83 6.81 20.36
CA GLY A 32 15.01 7.48 19.82
C GLY A 32 14.94 9.00 20.01
N ASP A 33 16.06 9.62 20.39
CA ASP A 33 16.21 11.07 20.61
C ASP A 33 16.17 11.94 19.32
N GLY A 34 15.50 11.49 18.26
CA GLY A 34 15.40 12.19 16.98
C GLY A 34 13.96 12.26 16.47
N GLU A 35 13.64 13.32 15.71
CA GLU A 35 12.31 13.51 15.11
C GLU A 35 12.07 12.44 14.02
N ASP A 36 11.21 11.46 14.32
CA ASP A 36 10.84 10.41 13.37
C ASP A 36 9.90 10.92 12.26
N LEU A 37 9.86 10.19 11.14
CA LEU A 37 9.04 10.58 9.98
C LEU A 37 7.55 10.64 10.32
N VAL A 38 7.05 9.80 11.23
CA VAL A 38 5.64 9.82 11.67
C VAL A 38 5.31 11.17 12.33
N SER A 39 6.14 11.61 13.28
CA SER A 39 5.99 12.90 13.95
C SER A 39 6.02 14.06 12.95
N ARG A 40 7.00 14.06 12.03
CA ARG A 40 7.11 15.08 10.98
C ARG A 40 5.88 15.16 10.09
N ILE A 41 5.27 14.01 9.74
CA ILE A 41 4.02 13.99 8.97
C ILE A 41 2.88 14.59 9.80
N LEU A 42 2.75 14.20 11.07
CA LEU A 42 1.69 14.71 11.95
C LEU A 42 1.79 16.23 12.16
N ASP A 43 2.99 16.78 12.28
CA ASP A 43 3.23 18.22 12.46
C ASP A 43 2.90 19.06 11.22
N LEU A 44 2.71 18.43 10.06
CA LEU A 44 2.26 19.09 8.82
C LEU A 44 0.73 19.14 8.69
N GLN A 45 -0.03 18.55 9.62
CA GLN A 45 -1.49 18.58 9.55
C GLN A 45 -2.00 20.00 9.80
N GLN A 46 -2.92 20.44 8.95
CA GLN A 46 -3.54 21.75 9.05
C GLN A 46 -4.74 21.71 10.02
N PRO A 47 -5.15 22.85 10.60
CA PRO A 47 -6.25 22.88 11.59
C PRO A 47 -7.61 22.39 11.07
N ASP A 48 -7.80 22.34 9.75
CA ASP A 48 -9.01 21.83 9.08
C ASP A 48 -8.98 20.31 8.85
N GLY A 49 -7.95 19.63 9.36
CA GLY A 49 -7.73 18.20 9.26
C GLY A 49 -7.03 17.75 7.98
N ASN A 50 -6.81 18.63 7.00
CA ASN A 50 -6.12 18.29 5.76
C ASN A 50 -4.59 18.30 5.92
N TRP A 51 -3.92 17.65 4.97
CA TRP A 51 -2.52 17.91 4.66
C TRP A 51 -2.39 18.46 3.24
N GLY A 52 -1.27 19.14 3.00
CA GLY A 52 -0.86 19.54 1.66
C GLY A 52 -1.88 20.44 0.95
N VAL A 53 -2.20 20.09 -0.30
CA VAL A 53 -3.08 20.89 -1.17
C VAL A 53 -4.56 20.50 -1.09
N GLY A 54 -4.93 19.54 -0.23
CA GLY A 54 -6.32 19.11 -0.02
C GLY A 54 -6.47 17.61 0.17
N VAL A 55 -7.59 17.06 -0.29
CA VAL A 55 -7.93 15.64 -0.02
C VAL A 55 -7.13 14.67 -0.89
N TYR A 56 -6.96 14.99 -2.17
CA TYR A 56 -6.32 14.11 -3.14
C TYR A 56 -5.56 14.90 -4.20
N ASP A 57 -4.38 14.41 -4.54
CA ASP A 57 -3.50 14.95 -5.57
C ASP A 57 -2.82 13.79 -6.29
N SER A 58 -3.34 13.44 -7.48
CA SER A 58 -2.96 12.22 -8.20
C SER A 58 -1.52 12.20 -8.68
N GLU A 59 -0.88 13.37 -8.79
CA GLU A 59 0.46 13.52 -9.38
C GLU A 59 1.43 14.29 -8.50
N GLY A 60 0.97 15.14 -7.58
CA GLY A 60 1.86 15.86 -6.68
C GLY A 60 2.20 15.10 -5.39
N TRP A 61 1.39 14.09 -5.01
CA TRP A 61 1.55 13.31 -3.76
C TRP A 61 1.54 14.18 -2.51
N ASN A 62 0.85 15.32 -2.61
CA ASN A 62 0.82 16.37 -1.60
C ASN A 62 -0.60 16.53 -1.05
N SER A 63 -1.19 15.45 -0.55
CA SER A 63 -2.59 15.44 -0.10
C SER A 63 -2.81 14.69 1.20
N THR A 64 -4.00 14.87 1.79
CA THR A 64 -4.48 14.14 2.97
C THR A 64 -4.44 12.63 2.75
N THR A 65 -4.84 12.16 1.55
CA THR A 65 -4.77 10.73 1.21
C THR A 65 -3.34 10.22 1.25
N ASP A 66 -2.38 11.03 0.81
CA ASP A 66 -0.96 10.66 0.75
C ASP A 66 -0.29 10.72 2.12
N ALA A 67 -0.62 11.72 2.96
CA ALA A 67 -0.16 11.78 4.35
C ALA A 67 -0.60 10.54 5.14
N LEU A 68 -1.87 10.16 5.06
CA LEU A 68 -2.39 8.96 5.72
C LEU A 68 -1.75 7.69 5.15
N TRP A 69 -1.48 7.64 3.85
CA TRP A 69 -0.77 6.53 3.22
C TRP A 69 0.67 6.39 3.73
N LEU A 70 1.37 7.51 3.89
CA LEU A 70 2.71 7.53 4.50
C LEU A 70 2.69 7.01 5.94
N LEU A 71 1.73 7.45 6.76
CA LEU A 71 1.56 6.96 8.13
C LEU A 71 1.29 5.45 8.16
N PHE A 72 0.47 4.94 7.23
CA PHE A 72 0.21 3.51 7.07
C PHE A 72 1.48 2.73 6.65
N GLU A 73 2.23 3.21 5.65
CA GLU A 73 3.47 2.60 5.15
C GLU A 73 4.57 2.54 6.23
N LEU A 74 4.63 3.58 7.07
CA LEU A 74 5.51 3.64 8.24
C LEU A 74 5.03 2.78 9.40
N ARG A 75 3.78 2.30 9.38
CA ARG A 75 3.13 1.55 10.45
C ARG A 75 2.99 2.37 11.75
N ALA A 76 2.60 3.64 11.59
CA ALA A 76 2.23 4.51 12.71
C ALA A 76 1.20 3.81 13.61
N ASP A 77 1.36 3.94 14.92
CA ASP A 77 0.49 3.30 15.88
C ASP A 77 -0.93 3.92 15.84
N PRO A 78 -1.97 3.17 15.45
CA PRO A 78 -3.33 3.70 15.41
C PRO A 78 -3.88 4.04 16.80
N ASP A 79 -3.25 3.57 17.88
CA ASP A 79 -3.65 3.88 19.27
C ASP A 79 -2.87 5.06 19.87
N ASP A 80 -1.83 5.57 19.21
CA ASP A 80 -1.11 6.77 19.63
C ASP A 80 -2.04 8.00 19.64
N GLU A 81 -1.92 8.84 20.67
CA GLU A 81 -2.83 9.97 20.88
C GLU A 81 -2.78 10.98 19.73
N ARG A 82 -1.59 11.28 19.18
CA ARG A 82 -1.42 12.23 18.07
C ARG A 82 -1.99 11.63 16.78
N VAL A 83 -1.73 10.35 16.51
CA VAL A 83 -2.30 9.66 15.35
C VAL A 83 -3.81 9.62 15.42
N ARG A 84 -4.39 9.24 16.57
CA ARG A 84 -5.84 9.24 16.79
C ARG A 84 -6.44 10.62 16.60
N HIS A 85 -5.82 11.66 17.18
CA HIS A 85 -6.28 13.03 17.02
C HIS A 85 -6.31 13.43 15.54
N ALA A 86 -5.24 13.16 14.80
CA ALA A 86 -5.13 13.49 13.40
C ALA A 86 -6.20 12.77 12.54
N VAL A 87 -6.43 11.48 12.79
CA VAL A 87 -7.48 10.68 12.13
C VAL A 87 -8.89 11.17 12.50
N HIS A 88 -9.12 11.62 13.74
CA HIS A 88 -10.40 12.22 14.13
C HIS A 88 -10.70 13.49 13.33
N LEU A 89 -9.71 14.36 13.15
CA LEU A 89 -9.89 15.58 12.34
C LEU A 89 -10.27 15.23 10.90
N VAL A 90 -9.62 14.23 10.29
CA VAL A 90 -9.98 13.75 8.95
C VAL A 90 -11.41 13.23 8.91
N HIS A 91 -11.78 12.38 9.88
CA HIS A 91 -13.12 11.79 9.94
C HIS A 91 -14.22 12.86 10.04
N ASP A 92 -14.02 13.88 10.88
CA ASP A 92 -15.06 14.88 11.19
C ASP A 92 -15.11 16.02 10.17
N GLN A 93 -13.97 16.40 9.60
CA GLN A 93 -13.85 17.66 8.84
C GLN A 93 -13.56 17.46 7.34
N VAL A 94 -12.85 16.39 6.97
CA VAL A 94 -12.37 16.22 5.59
C VAL A 94 -13.42 15.52 4.73
N ARG A 95 -13.71 16.13 3.57
CA ARG A 95 -14.71 15.65 2.60
C ARG A 95 -14.12 15.65 1.20
N TRP A 96 -14.45 14.63 0.43
CA TRP A 96 -14.17 14.60 -1.00
C TRP A 96 -14.82 15.79 -1.71
N GLU A 97 -14.23 16.21 -2.82
CA GLU A 97 -14.81 17.28 -3.62
C GLU A 97 -16.21 16.89 -4.13
N ALA A 98 -17.07 17.89 -4.39
CA ALA A 98 -18.45 17.64 -4.84
C ALA A 98 -18.53 16.80 -6.12
N ARG A 99 -17.59 17.01 -7.06
CA ARG A 99 -17.49 16.22 -8.30
C ARG A 99 -17.13 14.75 -8.04
N ASN A 100 -16.53 14.46 -6.89
CA ASN A 100 -16.12 13.14 -6.41
C ASN A 100 -17.09 12.60 -5.32
N GLY A 101 -18.28 13.19 -5.20
CA GLY A 101 -19.37 12.70 -4.34
C GLY A 101 -19.63 13.53 -3.07
N GLY A 102 -18.72 14.42 -2.65
CA GLY A 102 -18.95 15.28 -1.47
C GLY A 102 -19.00 14.53 -0.13
N LEU A 103 -18.65 13.24 -0.12
CA LEU A 103 -18.76 12.36 1.04
C LEU A 103 -17.63 12.61 2.06
N PRO A 104 -17.84 12.28 3.34
CA PRO A 104 -16.75 12.21 4.31
C PRO A 104 -15.60 11.33 3.79
N PHE A 105 -14.35 11.66 4.15
CA PHE A 105 -13.16 11.01 3.62
C PHE A 105 -13.24 9.47 3.64
N PHE A 106 -13.55 8.87 4.80
CA PHE A 106 -13.55 7.41 4.98
C PHE A 106 -14.70 6.68 4.27
N SER A 107 -15.71 7.39 3.76
CA SER A 107 -16.76 6.80 2.93
C SER A 107 -16.35 6.63 1.46
N GLY A 108 -15.14 7.08 1.10
CA GLY A 108 -14.59 6.98 -0.24
C GLY A 108 -15.22 7.97 -1.23
N GLU A 109 -14.74 7.87 -2.46
CA GLU A 109 -15.15 8.67 -3.60
C GLU A 109 -15.57 7.78 -4.78
N THR A 110 -15.30 8.17 -6.02
CA THR A 110 -15.75 7.48 -7.24
C THR A 110 -14.81 6.39 -7.76
N GLU A 111 -13.49 6.59 -7.78
CA GLU A 111 -12.54 5.69 -8.43
C GLU A 111 -12.18 4.49 -7.55
N ALA A 112 -12.09 3.31 -8.17
CA ALA A 112 -11.82 2.06 -7.44
C ALA A 112 -10.43 2.04 -6.76
N CYS A 113 -9.43 2.65 -7.40
CA CYS A 113 -8.07 2.80 -6.88
C CYS A 113 -8.03 3.64 -5.60
N VAL A 114 -8.69 4.80 -5.61
CA VAL A 114 -8.80 5.68 -4.44
C VAL A 114 -9.60 5.00 -3.34
N ASN A 115 -10.75 4.41 -3.68
CA ASN A 115 -11.60 3.68 -2.73
C ASN A 115 -10.89 2.49 -2.08
N GLY A 116 -10.06 1.76 -2.82
CA GLY A 116 -9.21 0.72 -2.26
C GLY A 116 -8.24 1.26 -1.20
N ARG A 117 -7.54 2.37 -1.50
CA ARG A 117 -6.66 3.04 -0.53
C ARG A 117 -7.44 3.54 0.69
N VAL A 118 -8.60 4.16 0.49
CA VAL A 118 -9.45 4.64 1.60
C VAL A 118 -9.91 3.48 2.48
N ALA A 119 -10.28 2.34 1.89
CA ALA A 119 -10.65 1.14 2.65
C ALA A 119 -9.48 0.61 3.49
N THR A 120 -8.26 0.57 2.94
CA THR A 120 -7.03 0.21 3.66
C THR A 120 -6.82 1.15 4.86
N LEU A 121 -6.86 2.46 4.62
CA LEU A 121 -6.63 3.49 5.65
C LEU A 121 -7.71 3.45 6.73
N GLY A 122 -8.98 3.33 6.33
CA GLY A 122 -10.11 3.22 7.24
C GLY A 122 -10.01 2.00 8.13
N ALA A 123 -9.73 0.82 7.56
CA ALA A 123 -9.54 -0.38 8.35
C ALA A 123 -8.36 -0.26 9.34
N TYR A 124 -7.21 0.24 8.87
CA TYR A 124 -6.00 0.36 9.69
C TYR A 124 -6.15 1.36 10.84
N PHE A 125 -6.76 2.53 10.59
CA PHE A 125 -6.91 3.62 11.57
C PHE A 125 -8.23 3.58 12.35
N GLY A 126 -8.91 2.42 12.41
CA GLY A 126 -10.11 2.26 13.23
C GLY A 126 -11.35 3.01 12.72
N ARG A 127 -11.40 3.28 11.41
CA ARG A 127 -12.53 3.88 10.67
C ARG A 127 -13.03 2.98 9.52
N PRO A 128 -13.28 1.67 9.75
CA PRO A 128 -13.77 0.79 8.67
C PRO A 128 -15.17 1.23 8.21
N ASP A 129 -15.38 1.32 6.90
CA ASP A 129 -16.67 1.63 6.29
C ASP A 129 -17.19 0.42 5.49
N ARG A 130 -18.22 -0.25 6.01
CA ARG A 130 -18.82 -1.43 5.34
C ARG A 130 -19.49 -1.07 4.02
N ALA A 131 -20.07 0.12 3.89
CA ALA A 131 -20.75 0.53 2.66
C ALA A 131 -19.74 0.72 1.51
N LEU A 132 -18.54 1.22 1.82
CA LEU A 132 -17.43 1.30 0.88
C LEU A 132 -16.98 -0.11 0.42
N ILE A 133 -16.84 -1.06 1.34
CA ILE A 133 -16.53 -2.45 1.00
C ILE A 133 -17.61 -3.07 0.12
N ASP A 134 -18.88 -2.94 0.49
CA ASP A 134 -19.99 -3.49 -0.30
C ASP A 134 -20.06 -2.87 -1.70
N ARG A 135 -19.65 -1.60 -1.85
CA ARG A 135 -19.50 -0.96 -3.15
C ARG A 135 -18.39 -1.61 -3.97
N LEU A 136 -17.20 -1.77 -3.42
CA LEU A 136 -16.07 -2.42 -4.10
C LEU A 136 -16.44 -3.85 -4.53
N LEU A 137 -17.19 -4.60 -3.72
CA LEU A 137 -17.67 -5.94 -4.10
C LEU A 137 -18.61 -5.91 -5.31
N ARG A 138 -19.49 -4.91 -5.40
CA ARG A 138 -20.40 -4.74 -6.57
C ARG A 138 -19.67 -4.29 -7.84
N GLU A 139 -18.57 -3.58 -7.69
CA GLU A 139 -17.78 -3.04 -8.81
C GLU A 139 -16.75 -4.04 -9.37
N GLN A 140 -16.58 -5.21 -8.74
CA GLN A 140 -15.67 -6.24 -9.24
C GLN A 140 -16.06 -6.70 -10.65
N LEU A 141 -15.13 -6.60 -11.60
CA LEU A 141 -15.36 -6.93 -12.99
C LEU A 141 -15.41 -8.45 -13.24
N PRO A 142 -15.94 -8.91 -14.39
CA PRO A 142 -16.04 -10.34 -14.70
C PRO A 142 -14.69 -11.07 -14.68
N ASP A 143 -13.60 -10.39 -15.03
CA ASP A 143 -12.23 -10.93 -15.01
C ASP A 143 -11.59 -10.96 -13.62
N GLY A 144 -12.33 -10.57 -12.58
CA GLY A 144 -11.97 -10.71 -11.17
C GLY A 144 -11.30 -9.48 -10.53
N GLY A 145 -10.84 -8.51 -11.32
CA GLY A 145 -10.21 -7.31 -10.78
C GLY A 145 -11.13 -6.09 -10.71
N TRP A 146 -10.52 -4.92 -10.64
CA TRP A 146 -11.16 -3.60 -10.63
C TRP A 146 -10.50 -2.64 -11.62
N ASN A 147 -11.23 -1.58 -12.01
CA ASN A 147 -10.70 -0.51 -12.86
C ASN A 147 -11.35 0.84 -12.50
N CYS A 148 -10.56 1.92 -12.40
CA CYS A 148 -11.04 3.29 -12.19
C CYS A 148 -11.84 3.81 -13.42
N ASP A 149 -11.57 3.28 -14.62
CA ASP A 149 -12.32 3.59 -15.85
C ASP A 149 -13.62 2.77 -15.99
N ALA A 150 -13.98 1.90 -15.04
CA ALA A 150 -15.24 1.17 -15.10
C ALA A 150 -16.43 2.14 -14.91
N PRO A 151 -17.57 1.95 -15.60
CA PRO A 151 -17.89 0.82 -16.47
C PRO A 151 -17.47 1.01 -17.94
N ALA A 152 -16.83 2.12 -18.30
CA ALA A 152 -16.36 2.34 -19.69
C ALA A 152 -15.30 1.30 -20.09
N SER A 153 -14.43 0.93 -19.15
CA SER A 153 -13.58 -0.25 -19.27
C SER A 153 -14.27 -1.51 -18.73
N THR A 154 -14.25 -2.57 -19.53
CA THR A 154 -14.68 -3.93 -19.12
C THR A 154 -13.50 -4.83 -18.70
N ARG A 155 -12.29 -4.29 -18.70
CA ARG A 155 -11.05 -4.98 -18.30
C ARG A 155 -10.51 -4.35 -17.04
N SER A 156 -10.09 -5.18 -16.09
CA SER A 156 -9.46 -4.69 -14.87
C SER A 156 -8.08 -4.08 -15.14
N SER A 157 -7.56 -3.31 -14.19
CA SER A 157 -6.19 -2.78 -14.20
C SER A 157 -5.44 -3.22 -12.96
N PHE A 158 -4.11 -3.33 -13.07
CA PHE A 158 -3.25 -3.74 -11.96
C PHE A 158 -3.32 -2.75 -10.80
N HIS A 159 -3.22 -1.44 -11.09
CA HIS A 159 -3.27 -0.36 -10.11
C HIS A 159 -4.54 -0.40 -9.25
N SER A 160 -5.71 -0.45 -9.87
CA SER A 160 -6.97 -0.49 -9.10
C SER A 160 -7.11 -1.81 -8.36
N THR A 161 -6.75 -2.93 -8.99
CA THR A 161 -6.89 -4.24 -8.39
C THR A 161 -6.04 -4.39 -7.13
N ILE A 162 -4.77 -3.97 -7.14
CA ILE A 162 -3.92 -4.07 -5.95
C ILE A 162 -4.43 -3.18 -4.81
N CYS A 163 -4.86 -1.95 -5.11
CA CYS A 163 -5.39 -1.04 -4.10
C CYS A 163 -6.65 -1.61 -3.43
N VAL A 164 -7.56 -2.20 -4.20
CA VAL A 164 -8.78 -2.80 -3.65
C VAL A 164 -8.48 -4.08 -2.86
N LEU A 165 -7.58 -4.93 -3.35
CA LEU A 165 -7.16 -6.14 -2.65
C LEU A 165 -6.57 -5.84 -1.26
N GLU A 166 -5.71 -4.83 -1.16
CA GLU A 166 -5.16 -4.36 0.12
C GLU A 166 -6.28 -3.89 1.07
N GLY A 167 -7.23 -3.10 0.56
CA GLY A 167 -8.36 -2.61 1.35
C GLY A 167 -9.25 -3.73 1.88
N LEU A 168 -9.56 -4.73 1.04
CA LEU A 168 -10.32 -5.92 1.45
C LEU A 168 -9.56 -6.73 2.51
N LEU A 169 -8.24 -6.89 2.36
CA LEU A 169 -7.42 -7.65 3.29
C LEU A 169 -7.34 -6.98 4.66
N GLU A 170 -7.09 -5.67 4.72
CA GLU A 170 -7.07 -4.95 6.01
C GLU A 170 -8.46 -4.96 6.66
N PHE A 171 -9.53 -4.77 5.89
CA PHE A 171 -10.90 -4.84 6.43
C PHE A 171 -11.21 -6.24 7.00
N GLU A 172 -10.82 -7.31 6.31
CA GLU A 172 -11.00 -8.69 6.80
C GLU A 172 -10.25 -8.91 8.11
N ARG A 173 -9.03 -8.38 8.27
CA ARG A 173 -8.23 -8.53 9.50
C ARG A 173 -8.91 -7.90 10.72
N VAL A 174 -9.54 -6.73 10.56
CA VAL A 174 -10.15 -6.01 11.69
C VAL A 174 -11.60 -6.42 11.97
N THR A 175 -12.32 -6.98 10.99
CA THR A 175 -13.73 -7.37 11.14
C THR A 175 -13.97 -8.89 11.19
N ALA A 176 -12.96 -9.70 10.84
CA ALA A 176 -13.09 -11.13 10.60
C ALA A 176 -14.12 -11.51 9.52
N ALA A 177 -14.41 -10.60 8.57
CA ALA A 177 -15.34 -10.78 7.46
C ALA A 177 -14.79 -11.77 6.39
N ARG A 178 -14.84 -13.07 6.68
CA ARG A 178 -14.32 -14.13 5.81
C ARG A 178 -15.06 -14.22 4.47
N GLU A 179 -16.25 -13.63 4.34
CA GLU A 179 -16.98 -13.57 3.08
C GLU A 179 -16.21 -12.82 1.97
N LEU A 180 -15.25 -11.96 2.34
CA LEU A 180 -14.42 -11.21 1.40
C LEU A 180 -13.41 -12.09 0.66
N ALA A 181 -13.11 -13.28 1.18
CA ALA A 181 -12.11 -14.18 0.61
C ALA A 181 -12.41 -14.55 -0.86
N VAL A 182 -13.69 -14.72 -1.22
CA VAL A 182 -14.07 -15.03 -2.62
C VAL A 182 -13.69 -13.90 -3.57
N ALA A 183 -13.98 -12.65 -3.19
CA ALA A 183 -13.63 -11.49 -4.02
C ALA A 183 -12.11 -11.31 -4.09
N ARG A 184 -11.40 -11.49 -2.96
CA ARG A 184 -9.93 -11.42 -2.93
C ARG A 184 -9.28 -12.48 -3.82
N HIS A 185 -9.69 -13.74 -3.71
CA HIS A 185 -9.12 -14.82 -4.53
C HIS A 185 -9.32 -14.55 -6.04
N ARG A 186 -10.47 -14.01 -6.45
CA ARG A 186 -10.70 -13.62 -7.85
C ARG A 186 -9.77 -12.50 -8.32
N GLY A 187 -9.51 -11.50 -7.47
CA GLY A 187 -8.56 -10.42 -7.77
C GLY A 187 -7.10 -10.89 -7.76
N GLU A 188 -6.76 -11.80 -6.84
CA GLU A 188 -5.47 -12.48 -6.79
C GLU A 188 -5.22 -13.31 -8.05
N ASP A 189 -6.22 -14.07 -8.51
CA ASP A 189 -6.15 -14.81 -9.77
C ASP A 189 -5.99 -13.87 -10.97
N TYR A 190 -6.68 -12.72 -10.99
CA TYR A 190 -6.47 -11.71 -12.03
C TYR A 190 -5.00 -11.29 -12.14
N LEU A 191 -4.32 -11.06 -11.02
CA LEU A 191 -2.90 -10.67 -11.01
C LEU A 191 -1.97 -11.85 -11.34
N THR A 192 -2.21 -13.02 -10.75
CA THR A 192 -1.33 -14.19 -10.86
C THR A 192 -1.43 -14.91 -12.21
N GLU A 193 -2.60 -14.95 -12.86
CA GLU A 193 -2.73 -15.44 -14.25
C GLU A 193 -1.86 -14.66 -15.25
N ARG A 194 -1.48 -13.44 -14.87
CA ARG A 194 -0.64 -12.52 -15.64
C ARG A 194 0.80 -12.52 -15.16
N GLY A 195 1.18 -13.44 -14.28
CA GLY A 195 2.52 -13.53 -13.70
C GLY A 195 2.97 -12.26 -13.00
N LEU A 196 2.03 -11.43 -12.53
CA LEU A 196 2.26 -10.11 -11.92
C LEU A 196 2.88 -9.03 -12.83
N LEU A 197 3.14 -9.33 -14.10
CA LEU A 197 3.93 -8.47 -15.00
C LEU A 197 3.40 -8.37 -16.44
N ARG A 198 2.57 -9.33 -16.88
CA ARG A 198 2.29 -9.54 -18.31
C ARG A 198 0.85 -9.29 -18.70
N SER A 199 0.66 -8.93 -19.96
CA SER A 199 -0.66 -8.95 -20.59
C SER A 199 -1.18 -10.38 -20.69
N LYS A 200 -2.46 -10.61 -20.39
CA LYS A 200 -3.10 -11.93 -20.53
C LYS A 200 -3.17 -12.39 -22.00
N SER A 201 -3.33 -11.48 -22.95
CA SER A 201 -3.55 -11.83 -24.37
C SER A 201 -2.26 -11.97 -25.16
N SER A 202 -1.30 -11.07 -24.95
CA SER A 202 -0.05 -11.04 -25.72
C SER A 202 1.12 -11.66 -24.98
N HIS A 203 0.98 -11.92 -23.67
CA HIS A 203 2.05 -12.36 -22.78
C HIS A 203 3.27 -11.43 -22.80
N ARG A 204 3.15 -10.18 -23.29
CA ARG A 204 4.23 -9.18 -23.22
C ARG A 204 4.24 -8.52 -21.85
N LEU A 205 5.41 -8.05 -21.41
CA LEU A 205 5.51 -7.16 -20.25
C LEU A 205 4.61 -5.93 -20.48
N LEU A 206 3.82 -5.58 -19.47
CA LEU A 206 2.92 -4.44 -19.53
C LEU A 206 3.70 -3.12 -19.37
N ASP A 207 4.63 -3.12 -18.42
CA ASP A 207 5.44 -1.96 -18.08
C ASP A 207 6.77 -2.44 -17.48
N GLU A 208 7.88 -2.03 -18.09
CA GLU A 208 9.22 -2.39 -17.62
C GLU A 208 9.57 -1.70 -16.29
N SER A 209 8.92 -0.58 -15.98
CA SER A 209 9.14 0.15 -14.73
C SER A 209 8.72 -0.65 -13.49
N TRP A 210 7.82 -1.62 -13.63
CA TRP A 210 7.31 -2.44 -12.52
C TRP A 210 8.37 -3.36 -11.89
N ALA A 211 9.56 -3.47 -12.51
CA ALA A 211 10.73 -4.13 -11.92
C ALA A 211 11.43 -3.27 -10.84
N THR A 212 11.20 -1.95 -10.83
CA THR A 212 11.76 -1.03 -9.83
C THR A 212 10.66 -0.59 -8.87
N PRO A 213 10.66 -1.05 -7.61
CA PRO A 213 9.56 -0.78 -6.68
C PRO A 213 9.44 0.68 -6.29
N HIS A 214 8.21 1.14 -6.06
CA HIS A 214 7.92 2.49 -5.58
C HIS A 214 7.93 2.54 -4.05
N VAL A 215 8.56 3.58 -3.48
CA VAL A 215 8.46 3.91 -2.05
C VAL A 215 8.24 5.40 -1.88
N PRO A 216 7.09 5.83 -1.33
CA PRO A 216 5.89 5.04 -1.00
C PRO A 216 5.23 4.45 -2.25
N SER A 217 4.34 3.47 -2.11
CA SER A 217 3.67 2.89 -3.28
C SER A 217 2.48 3.72 -3.80
N TYR A 218 1.84 4.51 -2.93
CA TYR A 218 0.61 5.25 -3.24
C TYR A 218 -0.44 4.42 -3.99
N TRP A 219 -0.87 4.83 -5.19
CA TRP A 219 -1.73 4.02 -6.07
C TRP A 219 -0.94 3.19 -7.09
N CYS A 220 0.37 3.43 -7.22
CA CYS A 220 1.22 2.79 -8.20
C CYS A 220 1.39 1.29 -7.90
N TYR A 221 1.25 0.49 -8.93
CA TYR A 221 1.57 -0.93 -8.89
C TYR A 221 3.03 -1.13 -9.28
N ASP A 222 3.67 -2.07 -8.60
CA ASP A 222 4.92 -2.70 -9.03
C ASP A 222 4.92 -4.16 -8.59
N ALA A 223 5.85 -4.96 -9.13
CA ALA A 223 5.89 -6.38 -8.86
C ALA A 223 6.14 -6.70 -7.38
N LEU A 224 6.92 -5.88 -6.67
CA LEU A 224 7.19 -6.10 -5.26
C LEU A 224 5.93 -5.86 -4.41
N ARG A 225 5.12 -4.83 -4.71
CA ARG A 225 3.84 -4.60 -4.04
C ARG A 225 2.90 -5.79 -4.23
N GLY A 226 2.77 -6.31 -5.44
CA GLY A 226 1.96 -7.51 -5.72
C GLY A 226 2.45 -8.74 -4.95
N LEU A 227 3.76 -8.99 -4.93
CA LEU A 227 4.35 -10.12 -4.19
C LEU A 227 4.21 -9.96 -2.67
N ASP A 228 4.44 -8.76 -2.13
CA ASP A 228 4.33 -8.51 -0.68
C ASP A 228 2.87 -8.60 -0.22
N TYR A 229 1.90 -8.18 -1.05
CA TYR A 229 0.48 -8.43 -0.81
C TYR A 229 0.17 -9.93 -0.72
N LEU A 230 0.58 -10.74 -1.71
CA LEU A 230 0.32 -12.19 -1.71
C LEU A 230 0.95 -12.88 -0.49
N ARG A 231 2.15 -12.46 -0.08
CA ARG A 231 2.77 -12.91 1.16
C ARG A 231 1.91 -12.52 2.37
N ALA A 232 1.48 -11.26 2.43
CA ALA A 232 0.72 -10.73 3.56
C ALA A 232 -0.71 -11.27 3.67
N SER A 233 -1.31 -11.72 2.56
CA SER A 233 -2.62 -12.37 2.54
C SER A 233 -2.59 -13.81 3.08
N GLY A 234 -1.40 -14.37 3.31
CA GLY A 234 -1.21 -15.75 3.75
C GLY A 234 -1.25 -16.78 2.62
N SER A 235 -1.26 -16.33 1.36
CA SER A 235 -1.19 -17.22 0.21
C SER A 235 0.16 -17.95 0.17
N ARG A 236 0.14 -19.20 -0.31
CA ARG A 236 1.37 -19.93 -0.60
C ARG A 236 1.96 -19.42 -1.93
N PRO A 237 3.29 -19.46 -2.11
CA PRO A 237 3.90 -19.11 -3.38
C PRO A 237 3.29 -19.95 -4.52
N ASP A 238 2.79 -19.26 -5.55
CA ASP A 238 2.22 -19.86 -6.75
C ASP A 238 3.29 -20.00 -7.84
N ALA A 239 3.31 -21.11 -8.59
CA ALA A 239 4.28 -21.28 -9.67
C ALA A 239 4.16 -20.17 -10.75
N ARG A 240 2.97 -19.59 -10.93
CA ARG A 240 2.71 -18.49 -11.87
C ARG A 240 3.50 -17.20 -11.57
N ILE A 241 3.91 -16.98 -10.31
CA ILE A 241 4.65 -15.77 -9.92
C ILE A 241 6.17 -15.91 -10.00
N THR A 242 6.69 -17.05 -10.49
CA THR A 242 8.13 -17.34 -10.56
C THR A 242 8.90 -16.24 -11.30
N GLU A 243 8.34 -15.72 -12.38
CA GLU A 243 8.97 -14.63 -13.14
C GLU A 243 9.13 -13.36 -12.31
N ALA A 244 8.07 -12.93 -11.62
CA ALA A 244 8.12 -11.73 -10.79
C ALA A 244 9.11 -11.88 -9.63
N VAL A 245 9.20 -13.08 -9.03
CA VAL A 245 10.21 -13.38 -8.01
C VAL A 245 11.63 -13.33 -8.61
N ALA A 246 11.84 -13.85 -9.82
CA ALA A 246 13.12 -13.75 -10.51
C ALA A 246 13.50 -12.29 -10.82
N THR A 247 12.55 -11.48 -11.32
CA THR A 247 12.76 -10.04 -11.53
C THR A 247 13.19 -9.33 -10.24
N LEU A 248 12.57 -9.68 -9.11
CA LEU A 248 12.98 -9.13 -7.81
C LEU A 248 14.39 -9.57 -7.41
N HIS A 249 14.78 -10.82 -7.67
CA HIS A 249 16.15 -11.28 -7.43
C HIS A 249 17.17 -10.54 -8.30
N ASP A 250 16.87 -10.35 -9.59
CA ASP A 250 17.75 -9.68 -10.54
C ASP A 250 17.91 -8.18 -10.25
N ALA A 251 16.89 -7.55 -9.66
CA ALA A 251 16.94 -6.16 -9.21
C ALA A 251 17.84 -5.94 -7.97
N ARG A 252 18.33 -7.02 -7.34
CA ARG A 252 19.19 -6.92 -6.15
C ARG A 252 20.56 -6.36 -6.52
N ARG A 253 20.95 -5.30 -5.82
CA ARG A 253 22.29 -4.69 -5.95
C ARG A 253 23.37 -5.60 -5.38
N SER A 254 24.63 -5.35 -5.76
CA SER A 254 25.79 -6.09 -5.25
C SER A 254 26.00 -5.96 -3.73
N ASP A 255 25.56 -4.85 -3.13
CA ASP A 255 25.52 -4.61 -1.68
C ASP A 255 24.35 -5.33 -0.98
N GLY A 256 23.49 -6.01 -1.75
CA GLY A 256 22.36 -6.79 -1.29
C GLY A 256 21.07 -5.99 -1.07
N THR A 257 21.05 -4.68 -1.37
CA THR A 257 19.90 -3.78 -1.24
C THR A 257 19.11 -3.65 -2.55
N TRP A 258 17.95 -2.99 -2.49
CA TRP A 258 17.14 -2.63 -3.66
C TRP A 258 16.97 -1.12 -3.75
N ARG A 259 16.76 -0.63 -4.98
CA ARG A 259 16.45 0.78 -5.24
C ARG A 259 14.96 1.04 -5.10
N SER A 260 14.59 2.29 -4.84
CA SER A 260 13.22 2.78 -5.04
C SER A 260 13.12 3.59 -6.33
N ALA A 261 11.99 3.48 -7.02
CA ALA A 261 11.63 4.34 -8.14
C ALA A 261 11.30 5.76 -7.66
N SER A 262 11.51 6.75 -8.53
CA SER A 262 11.09 8.13 -8.31
C SER A 262 9.64 8.32 -8.73
N HIS A 263 8.89 9.09 -7.95
CA HIS A 263 7.62 9.64 -8.43
C HIS A 263 7.86 11.00 -9.09
N ALA A 264 7.16 11.26 -10.20
CA ALA A 264 6.99 12.63 -10.66
C ALA A 264 6.09 13.35 -9.66
N GLY A 265 6.46 14.54 -9.15
CA GLY A 265 5.68 15.26 -8.14
C GLY A 265 6.57 15.80 -7.01
N THR A 266 5.96 16.41 -6.00
CA THR A 266 6.65 16.92 -4.81
C THR A 266 5.89 16.47 -3.57
N PRO A 267 6.25 15.29 -3.01
CA PRO A 267 5.49 14.71 -1.91
C PRO A 267 5.57 15.58 -0.66
N ILE A 268 4.61 15.41 0.24
CA ILE A 268 4.58 16.08 1.56
C ILE A 268 5.94 15.92 2.26
N ILE A 269 6.41 14.68 2.30
CA ILE A 269 7.70 14.27 2.86
C ILE A 269 8.29 13.20 1.94
N GLU A 270 9.58 13.32 1.66
CA GLU A 270 10.37 12.26 1.04
C GLU A 270 10.73 11.22 2.11
N LEU A 271 10.25 9.98 1.96
CA LEU A 271 10.59 8.88 2.88
C LEU A 271 12.06 8.46 2.75
N GLU A 272 12.50 8.25 1.52
CA GLU A 272 13.85 7.82 1.16
C GLU A 272 14.21 8.38 -0.22
N THR A 273 15.48 8.70 -0.43
CA THR A 273 15.95 9.24 -1.71
C THR A 273 15.75 8.26 -2.84
N ALA A 274 14.97 8.68 -3.84
CA ALA A 274 14.69 7.84 -5.01
C ALA A 274 15.97 7.51 -5.79
N GLY A 275 16.00 6.32 -6.40
CA GLY A 275 17.14 5.81 -7.14
C GLY A 275 18.27 5.26 -6.27
N ASP A 276 18.36 5.61 -4.98
CA ASP A 276 19.34 5.07 -4.04
C ASP A 276 18.85 3.79 -3.36
N ALA A 277 19.67 3.21 -2.49
CA ALA A 277 19.29 2.04 -1.70
C ALA A 277 18.15 2.40 -0.73
N SER A 278 16.98 1.79 -0.90
CA SER A 278 15.81 1.98 -0.04
C SER A 278 15.74 0.88 1.01
N ARG A 279 15.63 1.26 2.29
CA ARG A 279 15.45 0.32 3.41
C ARG A 279 14.07 -0.29 3.39
N LEU A 280 13.02 0.46 3.08
CA LEU A 280 11.66 -0.08 3.05
C LEU A 280 11.50 -1.09 1.90
N THR A 281 11.98 -0.75 0.69
CA THR A 281 12.02 -1.70 -0.44
C THR A 281 12.85 -2.93 -0.08
N THR A 282 14.04 -2.74 0.51
CA THR A 282 14.92 -3.85 0.87
C THR A 282 14.27 -4.76 1.91
N LEU A 283 13.59 -4.21 2.93
CA LEU A 283 12.86 -5.00 3.92
C LEU A 283 11.77 -5.85 3.25
N ARG A 284 10.93 -5.24 2.42
CA ARG A 284 9.87 -5.94 1.68
C ARG A 284 10.41 -7.03 0.77
N ALA A 285 11.46 -6.72 0.01
CA ALA A 285 12.11 -7.66 -0.89
C ALA A 285 12.65 -8.89 -0.14
N LEU A 286 13.30 -8.68 1.01
CA LEU A 286 13.80 -9.77 1.84
C LEU A 286 12.66 -10.64 2.39
N ARG A 287 11.54 -10.04 2.83
CA ARG A 287 10.35 -10.78 3.28
C ARG A 287 9.76 -11.64 2.16
N VAL A 288 9.68 -11.10 0.95
CA VAL A 288 9.16 -11.82 -0.23
C VAL A 288 10.10 -12.96 -0.62
N ILE A 289 11.41 -12.73 -0.66
CA ILE A 289 12.39 -13.77 -1.00
C ILE A 289 12.37 -14.91 0.02
N GLU A 290 12.30 -14.60 1.32
CA GLU A 290 12.15 -15.60 2.38
C GLU A 290 10.87 -16.43 2.20
N TRP A 291 9.74 -15.77 1.89
CA TRP A 291 8.45 -16.43 1.67
C TRP A 291 8.41 -17.27 0.40
N ALA A 292 9.01 -16.80 -0.70
CA ALA A 292 9.03 -17.49 -1.99
C ALA A 292 10.05 -18.64 -2.04
N SER A 293 11.00 -18.68 -1.10
CA SER A 293 11.96 -19.78 -1.00
C SER A 293 11.24 -21.08 -0.63
N PRO A 294 11.56 -22.22 -1.27
CA PRO A 294 11.07 -23.51 -0.82
C PRO A 294 11.49 -23.72 0.64
N VAL A 295 10.55 -24.07 1.51
CA VAL A 295 10.91 -24.56 2.85
C VAL A 295 11.66 -25.87 2.64
N ALA A 296 12.96 -25.86 2.95
CA ALA A 296 13.81 -27.05 2.93
C ALA A 296 13.35 -28.09 3.96
#